data_AF-A0A1H2K9H5-F1
#
_entry.id   AF-A0A1H2K9H5-F1
#
_cell.length_a   1.000
_cell.length_b   1.000
_cell.length_c   1.000
_cell.angle_alpha   90.00
_cell.angle_beta   90.00
_cell.angle_gamma   90.00
#
_symmetry.space_group_name_H-M   'P 1'
#
loop_
_entity.id
_entity.type
_entity.pdbx_description
1 polymer ?
#
loop_
_entity_poly.entity_id
_entity_poly.type
_entity_poly.pdbx_seq_one_letter_code
_entity_poly.pdbx_strand_id
1 'polypeptide(L)' 'MPEFTTDDIAIAVEIPGVYDGTSAYLLKDGTWRNRWDGLALPRRQQATAAWIEQNGDAFREANRDLLDSARS' A
#
# COMPACT_ATOMS: atom_id res chain seq x y z
N MET A 1 -6.14 -9.39 -11.58
CA MET A 1 -4.98 -9.07 -10.70
C MET A 1 -4.72 -10.30 -9.86
N PRO A 2 -3.47 -10.67 -9.51
CA PRO A 2 -3.32 -11.69 -8.48
C PRO A 2 -4.00 -11.12 -7.23
N GLU A 3 -5.12 -11.73 -6.86
CA GLU A 3 -5.88 -11.36 -5.67
C GLU A 3 -4.98 -11.66 -4.47
N PHE A 4 -4.67 -10.61 -3.71
CA PHE A 4 -4.13 -10.76 -2.37
C PHE A 4 -5.31 -10.75 -1.39
N THR A 5 -5.12 -11.36 -0.25
CA THR A 5 -6.07 -11.38 0.86
C THR A 5 -5.61 -10.45 1.97
N THR A 6 -6.45 -10.24 2.98
CA THR A 6 -6.07 -9.48 4.17
C THR A 6 -4.87 -10.08 4.91
N ASP A 7 -4.65 -11.39 4.81
CA ASP A 7 -3.53 -12.08 5.46
C ASP A 7 -2.18 -11.74 4.81
N ASP A 8 -2.19 -11.26 3.56
CA ASP A 8 -1.00 -10.83 2.84
C ASP A 8 -0.58 -9.40 3.18
N ILE A 9 -1.44 -8.62 3.86
CA ILE A 9 -1.18 -7.22 4.20
C ILE A 9 -0.26 -7.18 5.43
N ALA A 10 0.87 -6.48 5.28
CA ALA A 10 1.72 -6.11 6.42
C ALA A 10 1.20 -4.83 7.07
N ILE A 11 0.88 -3.82 6.25
CA ILE A 11 0.46 -2.49 6.74
C ILE A 11 -0.66 -1.93 5.86
N ALA A 12 -1.70 -1.42 6.51
CA ALA A 12 -2.73 -0.56 5.90
C ALA A 12 -2.37 0.91 6.17
N VAL A 13 -2.26 1.71 5.11
CA VAL A 13 -1.79 3.09 5.18
C VAL A 13 -2.93 4.07 4.87
N GLU A 14 -3.16 4.98 5.79
CA GLU A 14 -3.96 6.18 5.57
C GLU A 14 -3.08 7.29 5.00
N ILE A 15 -3.55 7.97 3.96
CA ILE A 15 -2.79 9.04 3.31
C ILE A 15 -3.53 10.36 3.53
N PRO A 16 -2.98 11.28 4.36
CA PRO A 16 -3.61 12.56 4.62
C PRO A 16 -3.94 13.31 3.33
N GLY A 17 -5.15 13.85 3.25
CA GLY A 17 -5.63 14.59 2.07
C GLY A 17 -6.16 13.73 0.92
N VAL A 18 -6.06 12.39 1.00
CA VAL A 18 -6.66 11.47 0.01
C VAL A 18 -8.04 11.00 0.46
N TYR A 19 -8.13 10.43 1.65
CA TYR A 19 -9.35 9.86 2.23
C TYR A 19 -9.17 9.68 3.74
N ASP A 20 -10.27 9.79 4.48
CA ASP A 20 -10.32 9.48 5.92
C ASP A 20 -10.46 7.96 6.09
N GLY A 21 -9.33 7.28 5.95
CA GLY A 21 -9.21 5.82 6.00
C GLY A 21 -8.13 5.28 5.06
N THR A 22 -7.99 3.95 5.04
CA THR A 22 -6.93 3.28 4.28
C THR A 22 -6.99 3.60 2.78
N SER A 23 -5.86 4.00 2.22
CA SER A 23 -5.69 4.34 0.80
C SER A 23 -4.68 3.42 0.10
N ALA A 24 -3.70 2.88 0.81
CA ALA A 24 -2.72 1.95 0.27
C ALA A 24 -2.48 0.77 1.22
N TYR A 25 -2.02 -0.35 0.67
CA TYR A 25 -1.56 -1.50 1.42
C TYR A 25 -0.11 -1.82 1.04
N LEU A 26 0.74 -2.03 2.03
CA LEU A 26 2.03 -2.69 1.85
C LEU A 26 1.83 -4.17 2.18
N LEU A 27 2.07 -5.03 1.19
CA LEU A 27 2.01 -6.47 1.35
C LEU A 27 3.30 -7.00 1.99
N LYS A 28 3.22 -8.15 2.64
CA LYS A 28 4.36 -8.81 3.30
C LYS A 28 5.50 -9.17 2.34
N ASP A 29 5.21 -9.34 1.05
CA ASP A 29 6.22 -9.54 0.00
C ASP A 29 6.92 -8.24 -0.44
N GLY A 30 6.54 -7.10 0.12
CA GLY A 30 7.05 -5.77 -0.21
C GLY A 30 6.32 -5.06 -1.35
N THR A 31 5.29 -5.68 -1.93
CA THR A 31 4.48 -5.09 -2.99
C THR A 31 3.55 -4.02 -2.43
N TRP A 32 3.44 -2.88 -3.14
CA TRP A 32 2.42 -1.87 -2.85
C TRP A 32 1.12 -2.13 -3.63
N ARG A 33 -0.02 -1.94 -2.97
CA ARG A 33 -1.35 -1.98 -3.58
C ARG A 33 -2.07 -0.67 -3.33
N ASN A 34 -2.51 -0.03 -4.40
CA ASN A 34 -3.39 1.14 -4.33
C ASN A 34 -4.83 0.66 -4.20
N ARG A 35 -5.51 0.98 -3.10
CA ARG A 35 -6.88 0.54 -2.83
C ARG A 35 -7.86 1.02 -3.90
N TRP A 36 -7.54 2.11 -4.58
CA TRP A 36 -8.43 2.77 -5.53
C TRP A 36 -8.30 2.24 -6.95
N ASP A 37 -7.36 1.33 -7.23
CA ASP A 37 -7.19 0.75 -8.56
C ASP A 37 -8.45 0.00 -9.01
N GLY A 38 -8.88 0.24 -10.24
CA GLY A 38 -10.10 -0.36 -10.81
C GLY A 38 -11.42 0.29 -10.36
N LEU A 39 -11.38 1.31 -9.49
CA LEU A 39 -12.55 2.09 -9.10
C LEU A 39 -12.65 3.39 -9.91
N ALA A 40 -13.86 3.90 -10.12
CA ALA A 40 -14.12 5.17 -10.78
C ALA A 40 -13.82 6.39 -9.87
N LEU A 41 -12.63 6.41 -9.25
CA LEU A 41 -12.17 7.42 -8.28
C LEU A 41 -10.78 7.97 -8.66
N PRO A 42 -10.61 8.59 -9.84
CA PRO A 42 -9.30 8.90 -10.42
C PRO A 42 -8.44 9.82 -9.55
N ARG A 43 -9.04 10.80 -8.85
CA ARG A 43 -8.29 11.70 -7.96
C ARG A 43 -7.61 10.96 -6.81
N ARG A 44 -8.31 10.00 -6.19
CA ARG A 44 -7.76 9.21 -5.08
C ARG A 44 -6.70 8.24 -5.56
N GLN A 45 -6.97 7.60 -6.71
CA GLN A 45 -6.02 6.71 -7.36
C GLN A 45 -4.71 7.43 -7.66
N GLN A 46 -4.76 8.57 -8.34
CA GLN A 46 -3.57 9.34 -8.71
C GLN A 46 -2.81 9.86 -7.48
N ALA A 47 -3.51 10.43 -6.49
CA ALA A 47 -2.86 10.93 -5.28
C ALA A 47 -2.19 9.82 -4.46
N THR A 48 -2.82 8.65 -4.37
CA THR A 48 -2.24 7.47 -3.70
C THR A 48 -1.04 6.94 -4.48
N ALA A 49 -1.12 6.85 -5.81
CA ALA A 49 -0.01 6.41 -6.65
C ALA A 49 1.20 7.34 -6.52
N ALA A 50 0.98 8.66 -6.55
CA ALA A 50 2.03 9.66 -6.36
C ALA A 50 2.69 9.56 -4.98
N TRP A 51 1.90 9.29 -3.92
CA TRP A 51 2.45 9.09 -2.58
C TRP A 51 3.32 7.82 -2.51
N ILE A 52 2.86 6.71 -3.09
CA ILE A 52 3.62 5.45 -3.15
C ILE A 52 4.93 5.66 -3.94
N GLU A 53 4.89 6.37 -5.07
CA GLU A 53 6.09 6.67 -5.86
C GLU A 53 7.11 7.50 -5.07
N GLN A 54 6.64 8.50 -4.32
CA GLN A 54 7.52 9.41 -3.58
C GLN A 54 8.07 8.82 -2.26
N ASN A 55 7.30 7.96 -1.59
CA ASN A 55 7.59 7.54 -0.22
C ASN A 55 7.76 6.02 -0.06
N GLY A 56 7.30 5.23 -1.04
CA GLY A 56 7.09 3.80 -0.91
C GLY A 56 8.36 3.00 -0.62
N ASP A 57 9.50 3.39 -1.18
CA ASP A 57 10.78 2.72 -0.95
C ASP A 57 11.33 2.99 0.45
N ALA A 58 11.34 4.26 0.87
CA ALA A 58 11.76 4.64 2.22
C ALA A 58 10.84 4.03 3.29
N PHE A 59 9.53 3.99 3.03
CA PHE A 59 8.56 3.37 3.94
C PHE A 59 8.77 1.86 4.02
N ARG A 60 9.02 1.18 2.89
CA ARG A 60 9.34 -0.26 2.88
C ARG A 60 10.59 -0.55 3.70
N GLU A 61 11.64 0.26 3.55
CA GLU A 61 12.87 0.09 4.29
C GLU A 61 12.68 0.26 5.80
N ALA A 62 11.93 1.28 6.21
CA ALA A 62 11.65 1.55 7.61
C ALA A 62 10.81 0.47 8.31
N ASN A 63 10.13 -0.39 7.54
CA ASN A 63 9.26 -1.46 8.03
C ASN A 63 9.71 -2.85 7.55
N ARG A 64 11.00 -3.00 7.22
CA ARG A 64 11.56 -4.22 6.61
C ARG A 64 11.37 -5.47 7.49
N ASP A 65 11.39 -5.31 8.81
CA ASP A 65 11.16 -6.36 9.80
C ASP A 65 9.80 -7.06 9.65
N LEU A 66 8.77 -6.31 9.24
CA LEU A 66 7.42 -6.83 9.02
C LEU A 66 7.29 -7.62 7.70
N LEU A 67 8.24 -7.46 6.78
CA LEU A 67 8.21 -8.08 5.44
C LEU A 67 8.98 -9.41 5.42
N ASP A 68 10.11 -9.47 6.12
CA ASP A 68 10.94 -10.68 6.18
C ASP A 68 10.26 -11.85 6.92
N SER A 69 9.22 -11.56 7.71
CA SER A 69 8.42 -12.54 8.45
C SER A 69 7.63 -13.51 7.56
N ALA A 70 7.39 -13.18 6.28
CA ALA A 70 6.63 -14.02 5.36
C ALA A 70 7.47 -15.06 4.59
N ARG A 71 8.79 -15.13 4.84
CA ARG A 71 9.72 -16.05 4.16
C ARG A 71 10.18 -17.24 5.01
N SER A 72 9.58 -17.46 6.19
CA SER A 72 9.93 -18.58 7.10
C SER A 72 9.09 -19.82 6.83
#